data_AF-A0A0Q8I1F4-F1
#
_entry.id   AF-A0A0Q8I1F4-F1
#
_cell.length_a   1.000
_cell.length_b   1.000
_cell.length_c   1.000
_cell.angle_alpha   90.00
_cell.angle_beta   90.00
_cell.angle_gamma   90.00
#
_symmetry.space_group_name_H-M   'P 1'
#
loop_
_entity.id
_entity.type
_entity.pdbx_description
1 polymer ?
#
loop_
_entity_poly.entity_id
_entity_poly.type
_entity_poly.pdbx_seq_one_letter_code
_entity_poly.pdbx_strand_id
1 'polypeptide(L)'
;MEGIYSDFKKDLQSKWSGLAHNVMGFTVAEDGQLKVTSPPDTLTARDEEILNTLLNEAKGLQPLTLKHAKAVIELTQLDKPQFEGKVKLDLSNFHKMIDYGLLLNKGALDLESPDSWLDQLHKKAEKNPIEKKQGLHIEA
;
A
#
# COMPACT_ATOMS: atom_id res chain seq x y z
N MET A 1 10.54 -9.97 2.60
CA MET A 1 10.03 -8.95 1.66
C MET A 1 11.05 -7.84 1.46
N GLU A 2 11.64 -7.30 2.53
CA GLU A 2 12.68 -6.26 2.48
C GLU A 2 13.85 -6.58 1.54
N GLY A 3 14.50 -7.75 1.67
CA GLY A 3 15.59 -8.15 0.77
C GLY A 3 15.19 -8.21 -0.71
N ILE A 4 13.99 -8.74 -1.00
CA ILE A 4 13.46 -8.83 -2.37
C ILE A 4 13.22 -7.43 -2.94
N TYR A 5 12.68 -6.51 -2.13
CA TYR A 5 12.46 -5.13 -2.56
C TYR A 5 13.77 -4.35 -2.71
N SER A 6 14.77 -4.61 -1.85
CA SER A 6 16.12 -4.07 -2.01
C SER A 6 16.75 -4.50 -3.33
N ASP A 7 16.63 -5.79 -3.68
CA ASP A 7 17.15 -6.31 -4.94
C ASP A 7 16.39 -5.75 -6.15
N PHE A 8 15.06 -5.60 -6.05
CA PHE A 8 14.28 -4.88 -7.06
C PHE A 8 14.79 -3.44 -7.26
N LYS A 9 15.06 -2.69 -6.19
CA LYS A 9 15.58 -1.31 -6.27
C LYS A 9 16.97 -1.25 -6.92
N LYS A 10 17.85 -2.22 -6.65
CA LYS A 10 19.17 -2.34 -7.31
C LYS A 10 19.02 -2.62 -8.81
N ASP A 11 18.14 -3.55 -9.17
CA ASP A 11 17.85 -3.88 -10.57
C ASP A 11 17.27 -2.68 -11.32
N LEU A 12 16.34 -1.96 -10.69
CA LEU A 12 15.78 -0.73 -11.23
C LEU A 12 16.86 0.33 -11.43
N GLN A 13 17.74 0.55 -10.45
CA GLN A 13 18.85 1.50 -10.57
C GLN A 13 19.80 1.14 -11.72
N SER A 14 20.09 -0.15 -11.89
CA SER A 14 21.03 -0.61 -12.92
C SER A 14 20.46 -0.56 -14.33
N LYS A 15 19.17 -0.91 -14.52
CA LYS A 15 18.56 -1.08 -15.84
C LYS A 15 17.71 0.12 -16.27
N TRP A 16 17.19 0.87 -15.30
CA TRP A 16 16.23 1.96 -15.48
C TRP A 16 16.59 3.14 -14.58
N SER A 17 17.85 3.59 -14.63
CA SER A 17 18.36 4.62 -13.73
C SER A 17 17.49 5.89 -13.72
N GLY A 18 16.94 6.31 -14.86
CA GLY A 18 16.00 7.44 -14.92
C GLY A 18 14.75 7.29 -14.05
N LEU A 19 14.20 6.07 -13.96
CA LEU A 19 13.04 5.77 -13.10
C LEU A 19 13.43 5.61 -11.63
N ALA A 20 14.63 5.10 -11.36
CA ALA A 20 15.09 4.80 -10.01
C ALA A 20 15.28 6.04 -9.13
N HIS A 21 15.50 7.21 -9.74
CA HIS A 21 15.63 8.50 -9.04
C HIS A 21 14.28 9.07 -8.55
N ASN A 22 13.15 8.55 -9.05
CA ASN A 22 11.84 9.04 -8.64
C ASN A 22 11.48 8.55 -7.23
N VAL A 23 10.82 9.43 -6.47
CA VAL A 23 10.25 9.06 -5.17
C VAL A 23 9.02 8.19 -5.42
N MET A 24 9.17 6.90 -5.20
CA MET A 24 8.12 5.91 -5.44
C MET A 24 8.03 4.90 -4.29
N GLY A 25 6.80 4.48 -4.02
CA GLY A 25 6.47 3.29 -3.26
C GLY A 25 5.65 2.32 -4.10
N PHE A 26 4.94 1.42 -3.43
CA PHE A 26 4.00 0.53 -4.10
C PHE A 26 2.95 0.00 -3.12
N THR A 27 1.85 -0.50 -3.66
CA THR A 27 0.75 -1.08 -2.90
C THR A 27 0.11 -2.27 -3.61
N VAL A 28 -0.84 -2.93 -2.95
CA VAL A 28 -1.68 -3.99 -3.52
C VAL A 28 -2.97 -3.36 -4.02
N ALA A 29 -3.21 -3.49 -5.33
CA ALA A 29 -4.46 -3.10 -5.96
C ALA A 29 -5.58 -4.13 -5.70
N GLU A 30 -6.81 -3.76 -6.06
CA GLU A 30 -7.99 -4.59 -5.83
C GLU A 30 -7.93 -5.97 -6.51
N ASP A 31 -7.28 -6.04 -7.68
CA ASP A 31 -7.01 -7.28 -8.43
C ASP A 31 -5.87 -8.13 -7.83
N GLY A 32 -5.23 -7.65 -6.75
CA GLY A 32 -4.10 -8.31 -6.10
C GLY A 32 -2.76 -8.08 -6.78
N GLN A 33 -2.71 -7.29 -7.86
CA GLN A 33 -1.46 -6.88 -8.50
C GLN A 33 -0.79 -5.75 -7.71
N LEU A 34 0.52 -5.64 -7.87
CA LEU A 34 1.26 -4.51 -7.34
C LEU A 34 1.09 -3.30 -8.24
N LYS A 35 0.83 -2.13 -7.64
CA LYS A 35 0.85 -0.84 -8.32
C LYS A 35 1.79 0.12 -7.64
N VAL A 36 2.53 0.88 -8.43
CA VAL A 36 3.39 1.96 -7.95
C VAL A 36 2.56 3.04 -7.30
N THR A 37 3.12 3.66 -6.28
CA THR A 37 2.58 4.87 -5.63
C THR A 37 3.62 5.97 -5.75
N SER A 38 3.19 7.17 -6.08
CA SER A 38 4.06 8.35 -6.15
C SER A 38 3.26 9.62 -5.83
N PRO A 39 3.93 10.73 -5.48
CA PRO A 39 3.28 12.03 -5.49
C PRO A 39 2.70 12.36 -6.88
N PRO A 40 1.69 13.24 -6.96
CA PRO A 40 1.18 13.74 -8.24
C PRO A 40 2.31 14.30 -9.12
N ASP A 41 2.15 14.18 -10.44
CA ASP A 41 3.07 14.71 -11.45
C ASP A 41 4.53 14.19 -11.36
N THR A 42 4.79 13.14 -10.58
CA THR A 42 6.13 12.54 -10.44
C THR A 42 6.43 11.50 -11.51
N LEU A 43 5.43 10.73 -11.94
CA LEU A 43 5.55 9.67 -12.93
C LEU A 43 4.65 9.98 -14.12
N THR A 44 5.15 9.73 -15.33
CA THR A 44 4.27 9.69 -16.50
C THR A 44 3.48 8.37 -16.51
N ALA A 45 2.37 8.30 -17.25
CA ALA A 45 1.61 7.06 -17.40
C ALA A 45 2.46 5.88 -17.91
N ARG A 46 3.46 6.19 -18.77
CA ARG A 46 4.42 5.19 -19.27
C ARG A 46 5.36 4.71 -18.17
N ASP A 47 5.82 5.60 -17.32
CA ASP A 47 6.69 5.25 -16.19
C ASP A 47 5.94 4.35 -15.21
N GLU A 48 4.67 4.68 -14.93
CA GLU A 48 3.80 3.85 -14.09
C GLU A 48 3.61 2.44 -14.66
N GLU A 49 3.33 2.31 -15.96
CA GLU A 49 3.16 1.01 -16.62
C GLU A 49 4.43 0.15 -16.51
N ILE A 50 5.59 0.75 -16.76
CA ILE A 50 6.88 0.07 -16.65
C ILE A 50 7.11 -0.38 -15.20
N LEU A 51 6.94 0.52 -14.23
CA LEU A 51 7.16 0.21 -12.82
C LEU A 51 6.21 -0.85 -12.29
N ASN A 52 4.92 -0.80 -12.68
CA ASN A 52 3.94 -1.82 -12.34
C ASN A 52 4.37 -3.19 -12.90
N THR A 53 4.83 -3.24 -14.15
CA THR A 53 5.32 -4.48 -14.76
C THR A 53 6.51 -5.03 -13.99
N LEU A 54 7.53 -4.21 -13.75
CA LEU A 54 8.75 -4.62 -13.05
C LEU A 54 8.47 -5.08 -11.61
N LEU A 55 7.56 -4.42 -10.88
CA LEU A 55 7.15 -4.81 -9.53
C LEU A 55 6.54 -6.21 -9.51
N ASN A 56 5.68 -6.52 -10.49
CA ASN A 56 4.99 -7.81 -10.55
C ASN A 56 5.87 -8.94 -11.11
N GLU A 57 6.87 -8.62 -11.92
CA GLU A 57 7.89 -9.58 -12.40
C GLU A 57 8.96 -9.89 -11.34
N ALA A 58 9.15 -9.02 -10.34
CA ALA A 58 10.10 -9.24 -9.25
C ALA A 58 9.73 -10.51 -8.47
N LYS A 59 10.57 -11.54 -8.63
CA LYS A 59 10.29 -12.90 -8.12
C LYS A 59 9.96 -12.89 -6.62
N GLY A 60 8.73 -13.27 -6.31
CA GLY A 60 8.24 -13.42 -4.95
C GLY A 60 7.73 -12.12 -4.30
N LEU A 61 7.92 -10.95 -4.92
CA LEU A 61 7.44 -9.68 -4.34
C LEU A 61 5.92 -9.65 -4.29
N GLN A 62 5.24 -9.80 -5.44
CA GLN A 62 3.78 -9.81 -5.53
C GLN A 62 3.11 -10.82 -4.59
N PRO A 63 3.45 -12.12 -4.59
CA PRO A 63 2.73 -13.08 -3.76
C PRO A 63 2.97 -12.86 -2.25
N LEU A 64 4.15 -12.39 -1.85
CA LEU A 64 4.44 -12.09 -0.44
C LEU A 64 3.73 -10.82 0.02
N THR A 65 3.71 -9.76 -0.81
CA THR A 65 3.01 -8.52 -0.50
C THR A 65 1.51 -8.74 -0.43
N LEU A 66 0.93 -9.52 -1.35
CA LEU A 66 -0.49 -9.90 -1.30
C LEU A 66 -0.81 -10.74 -0.05
N LYS A 67 0.06 -11.68 0.32
CA LYS A 67 -0.10 -12.47 1.56
C LYS A 67 -0.13 -11.56 2.79
N HIS A 68 0.79 -10.59 2.87
CA HIS A 68 0.82 -9.64 3.97
C HIS A 68 -0.43 -8.74 4.00
N ALA A 69 -0.87 -8.23 2.84
CA ALA A 69 -2.09 -7.43 2.74
C ALA A 69 -3.32 -8.18 3.28
N LYS A 70 -3.46 -9.47 2.92
CA LYS A 70 -4.54 -10.32 3.44
C LYS A 70 -4.46 -10.52 4.95
N ALA A 71 -3.27 -10.72 5.50
CA ALA A 71 -3.08 -10.85 6.95
C ALA A 71 -3.42 -9.56 7.70
N VAL A 72 -3.07 -8.39 7.15
CA VAL A 72 -3.45 -7.08 7.73
C VAL A 72 -4.97 -6.89 7.68
N ILE A 73 -5.63 -7.22 6.56
CA ILE A 73 -7.09 -7.15 6.45
C ILE A 73 -7.74 -8.06 7.49
N GLU A 74 -7.31 -9.31 7.61
CA GLU A 74 -7.83 -10.27 8.59
C GLU A 74 -7.64 -9.76 10.03
N LEU A 75 -6.45 -9.24 10.36
CA LEU A 75 -6.17 -8.67 11.67
C LEU A 75 -7.12 -7.50 12.01
N THR A 76 -7.40 -6.62 11.05
CA THR A 76 -8.34 -5.50 11.27
C THR A 76 -9.78 -5.96 11.54
N GLN A 77 -10.16 -7.14 11.04
CA GLN A 77 -11.48 -7.71 11.26
C GLN A 77 -11.58 -8.44 12.61
N LEU A 78 -10.47 -9.02 13.07
CA LEU A 78 -10.40 -9.80 14.31
C LEU A 78 -10.19 -8.92 15.55
N ASP A 79 -9.31 -7.92 15.48
CA ASP A 79 -8.98 -7.04 16.61
C ASP A 79 -9.96 -5.87 16.73
N LYS A 80 -11.18 -6.18 17.18
CA LYS A 80 -12.25 -5.20 17.36
C LYS A 80 -11.87 -4.05 18.30
N PRO A 81 -11.25 -4.27 19.48
CA PRO A 81 -10.84 -3.18 20.36
C PRO A 81 -9.98 -2.12 19.66
N GLN A 82 -9.08 -2.58 18.79
CA GLN A 82 -8.20 -1.69 18.04
C GLN A 82 -8.91 -0.99 16.88
N PHE A 83 -9.72 -1.70 16.09
CA PHE A 83 -10.16 -1.22 14.77
C PHE A 83 -11.66 -0.98 14.59
N GLU A 84 -12.54 -1.55 15.42
CA GLU A 84 -13.99 -1.45 15.22
C GLU A 84 -14.46 0.01 15.28
N GLY A 85 -15.18 0.44 14.24
CA GLY A 85 -15.64 1.83 14.10
C GLY A 85 -14.56 2.85 13.75
N LYS A 86 -13.29 2.46 13.69
CA LYS A 86 -12.15 3.34 13.40
C LYS A 86 -11.56 3.10 12.02
N VAL A 87 -11.41 1.83 11.63
CA VAL A 87 -10.81 1.41 10.36
C VAL A 87 -11.73 0.41 9.67
N LYS A 88 -11.99 0.63 8.38
CA LYS A 88 -12.59 -0.36 7.49
C LYS A 88 -11.62 -0.65 6.36
N LEU A 89 -11.13 -1.88 6.29
CA LEU A 89 -10.09 -2.28 5.33
C LEU A 89 -10.51 -3.55 4.59
N ASP A 90 -10.39 -3.52 3.28
CA ASP A 90 -10.51 -4.65 2.37
C ASP A 90 -9.65 -4.38 1.11
N LEU A 91 -9.63 -5.29 0.13
CA LEU A 91 -8.82 -5.10 -1.08
C LEU A 91 -9.27 -3.91 -1.95
N SER A 92 -10.54 -3.52 -1.90
CA SER A 92 -11.05 -2.39 -2.70
C SER A 92 -10.48 -1.04 -2.27
N ASN A 93 -10.05 -0.93 -1.01
CA ASN A 93 -9.47 0.30 -0.48
C ASN A 93 -8.02 0.16 0.03
N PHE A 94 -7.44 -1.05 0.06
CA PHE A 94 -6.08 -1.30 0.57
C PHE A 94 -5.03 -0.36 -0.06
N HIS A 95 -5.12 -0.16 -1.37
CA HIS A 95 -4.21 0.71 -2.13
C HIS A 95 -4.20 2.17 -1.66
N LYS A 96 -5.31 2.65 -1.09
CA LYS A 96 -5.39 3.99 -0.51
C LYS A 96 -4.76 4.05 0.86
N MET A 97 -4.73 2.92 1.57
CA MET A 97 -4.43 2.84 2.99
C MET A 97 -2.95 2.55 3.26
N ILE A 98 -2.34 1.63 2.52
CA ILE A 98 -0.98 1.14 2.80
C ILE A 98 -0.06 1.38 1.61
N ASP A 99 1.14 1.91 1.89
CA ASP A 99 2.28 2.02 0.99
C ASP A 99 3.44 1.17 1.53
N TYR A 100 3.80 0.12 0.79
CA TYR A 100 4.91 -0.77 1.13
C TYR A 100 6.27 -0.17 0.84
N GLY A 101 6.38 0.83 -0.03
CA GLY A 101 7.62 1.57 -0.22
C GLY A 101 8.00 2.32 1.05
N LEU A 102 7.03 2.98 1.70
CA LEU A 102 7.25 3.61 3.00
C LEU A 102 7.63 2.58 4.07
N LEU A 103 6.93 1.45 4.09
CA LEU A 103 7.17 0.36 5.04
C LEU A 103 8.60 -0.19 4.94
N LEU A 104 9.04 -0.47 3.71
CA LEU A 104 10.28 -1.19 3.44
C LEU A 104 11.52 -0.29 3.31
N ASN A 105 11.37 1.00 2.97
CA ASN A 105 12.51 1.93 2.84
C ASN A 105 12.97 2.52 4.19
N LYS A 106 12.12 2.52 5.21
CA LYS A 106 12.41 3.18 6.51
C LYS A 106 12.63 2.20 7.67
N GLY A 107 12.81 0.91 7.39
CA GLY A 107 12.88 -0.11 8.43
C GLY A 107 11.60 -0.19 9.28
N ALA A 108 10.46 0.23 8.74
CA ALA A 108 9.19 0.33 9.45
C ALA A 108 8.47 -1.02 9.63
N LEU A 109 9.24 -2.12 9.67
CA LEU A 109 8.77 -3.40 10.20
C LEU A 109 8.53 -3.32 11.71
N ASP A 110 9.14 -2.34 12.39
CA ASP A 110 8.78 -1.93 13.74
C ASP A 110 7.41 -1.24 13.75
N LEU A 111 6.48 -1.75 14.55
CA LEU A 111 5.13 -1.20 14.69
C LEU A 111 5.13 0.21 15.29
N GLU A 112 6.15 0.53 16.11
CA GLU A 112 6.34 1.85 16.71
C GLU A 112 6.87 2.88 15.71
N SER A 113 7.23 2.45 14.50
CA SER A 113 7.68 3.36 13.44
C SER A 113 6.54 4.26 12.96
N PRO A 114 6.78 5.56 12.76
CA PRO A 114 5.78 6.53 12.29
C PRO A 114 5.36 6.33 10.82
N ASP A 115 5.79 5.24 10.18
CA ASP A 115 5.37 4.82 8.85
C ASP A 115 5.03 3.30 8.82
N SER A 116 4.84 2.69 9.99
CA SER A 116 4.39 1.29 10.10
C SER A 116 3.02 1.13 9.42
N TRP A 117 2.67 -0.10 9.06
CA TRP A 117 1.34 -0.34 8.46
C TRP A 117 0.21 0.11 9.40
N LEU A 118 0.39 -0.04 10.72
CA LEU A 118 -0.61 0.36 11.72
C LEU A 118 -0.77 1.88 11.77
N ASP A 119 0.35 2.61 11.77
CA ASP A 119 0.35 4.06 11.72
C ASP A 119 -0.29 4.60 10.43
N GLN A 120 0.08 4.01 9.28
CA GLN A 120 -0.50 4.37 7.99
C GLN A 120 -2.03 4.16 7.97
N LEU A 121 -2.53 3.05 8.53
CA LEU A 121 -3.97 2.80 8.63
C LEU A 121 -4.68 3.89 9.44
N HIS A 122 -4.20 4.20 10.65
CA HIS A 122 -4.83 5.18 11.52
C HIS A 122 -4.82 6.57 10.89
N LYS A 123 -3.66 7.05 10.42
CA LYS A 123 -3.53 8.36 9.78
C LYS A 123 -4.45 8.53 8.57
N LYS A 124 -4.61 7.49 7.77
CA LYS A 124 -5.43 7.57 6.54
C LYS A 124 -6.92 7.34 6.80
N ALA A 125 -7.27 6.55 7.82
CA ALA A 125 -8.66 6.39 8.24
C ALA A 125 -9.22 7.68 8.85
N GLU A 126 -8.41 8.43 9.60
CA GLU A 126 -8.79 9.76 10.11
C GLU A 126 -9.04 10.76 8.99
N LYS A 127 -8.21 10.72 7.92
CA LYS A 127 -8.34 11.62 6.76
C LYS A 127 -9.45 11.21 5.79
N ASN A 128 -9.80 9.93 5.76
CA ASN A 128 -10.86 9.37 4.93
C ASN A 128 -11.85 8.62 5.83
N PRO A 129 -12.58 9.34 6.69
CA PRO A 129 -13.53 8.70 7.59
C PRO A 129 -14.53 7.91 6.76
N ILE A 130 -14.90 6.72 7.24
CA ILE A 130 -15.91 5.87 6.61
C ILE A 130 -17.09 6.77 6.26
N GLU A 131 -17.36 6.98 4.97
CA GLU A 131 -18.53 7.73 4.55
C GLU A 131 -19.72 7.11 5.27
N LYS A 132 -20.27 7.84 6.24
CA LYS A 132 -21.56 7.51 6.82
C LYS A 132 -22.50 7.60 5.64
N LYS A 133 -22.88 6.46 5.06
CA LYS A 133 -24.07 6.38 4.21
C LYS A 133 -25.17 7.01 5.04
N GLN A 134 -25.51 8.27 4.73
CA GLN A 134 -26.61 8.96 5.35
C GLN A 134 -27.82 8.06 5.14
N GLY A 135 -28.41 7.61 6.25
CA GLY A 135 -29.59 6.77 6.20
C GLY A 135 -30.64 7.44 5.33
N LEU A 136 -31.30 6.63 4.50
CA LEU A 136 -32.50 7.02 3.77
C LEU A 136 -33.47 7.69 4.77
N HIS A 137 -33.60 9.02 4.67
CA HIS A 137 -34.78 9.71 5.17
C HIS A 137 -35.92 9.36 4.22
N ILE A 138 -36.69 8.34 4.60
CA ILE A 138 -38.06 8.21 4.10
C ILE A 138 -38.88 9.15 4.99
N GLU A 139 -39.20 10.33 4.47
CA GLU A 139 -40.27 11.15 5.04
C GLU A 139 -41.60 10.42 4.79
N ALA A 140 -42.40 10.34 5.86
CA ALA A 140 -43.68 9.66 5.92
C ALA A 140 -44.80 10.46 5.25
#